data_AF-A0A1C5GQY2-F1
#
_entry.id   AF-A0A1C5GQY2-F1
#
_cell.length_a   1.000
_cell.length_b   1.000
_cell.length_c   1.000
_cell.angle_alpha   90.00
_cell.angle_beta   90.00
_cell.angle_gamma   90.00
#
_symmetry.space_group_name_H-M   'P 1'
#
loop_
_entity.id
_entity.type
_entity.pdbx_description
1 polymer ?
#
loop_
_entity_poly.entity_id
_entity_poly.type
_entity_poly.pdbx_seq_one_letter_code
_entity_poly.pdbx_strand_id
1 'polypeptide(L)'
;MGLIAISLCLATPTLLVLWLWIRPVLAGRWRTPGWFVRTAAICAVATAVTWFLGAFAGSSLDPAESCHAAGVTYDDAYRSAHWRESSRWFPLHNKCNATHDLVPVWVNPALVLLPLLAATCLGLAVWLAVVRRRTRMGSA
;
A
#
# COMPACT_ATOMS: atom_id res chain seq x y z
N MET A 1 20.05 19.16 10.25
CA MET A 1 20.42 17.91 10.97
C MET A 1 19.27 16.91 11.10
N GLY A 2 18.02 17.35 11.35
CA GLY A 2 16.87 16.44 11.50
C GLY A 2 16.53 15.59 10.26
N LEU A 3 16.56 16.16 9.06
CA LEU A 3 16.23 15.42 7.82
C LEU A 3 17.16 14.24 7.53
N ILE A 4 18.44 14.38 7.84
CA ILE A 4 19.45 13.34 7.61
C ILE A 4 19.23 12.19 8.62
N ALA A 5 19.03 12.53 9.89
CA ALA A 5 18.73 11.54 10.94
C ALA A 5 17.42 10.79 10.66
N ILE A 6 16.35 11.50 10.27
CA ILE A 6 15.06 10.90 9.90
C ILE A 6 15.21 9.97 8.69
N SER A 7 15.93 10.42 7.66
CA SER A 7 16.19 9.62 6.46
C SER A 7 16.97 8.34 6.79
N LEU A 8 18.00 8.41 7.63
CA LEU A 8 18.76 7.25 8.10
C LEU A 8 17.91 6.30 8.95
N CYS A 9 17.08 6.84 9.84
CA CYS A 9 16.16 6.05 10.67
C CYS A 9 15.10 5.30 9.86
N LEU A 10 14.67 5.84 8.71
CA LEU A 10 13.71 5.19 7.81
C LEU A 10 14.40 4.25 6.80
N ALA A 11 15.58 4.62 6.30
CA ALA A 11 16.33 3.83 5.33
C ALA A 11 16.87 2.54 5.94
N THR A 12 17.34 2.57 7.19
CA THR A 12 17.93 1.39 7.85
C THR A 12 16.94 0.22 7.98
N PRO A 13 15.72 0.39 8.55
CA PRO A 13 14.77 -0.72 8.65
C PRO A 13 14.25 -1.16 7.30
N THR A 14 14.06 -0.24 6.34
CA THR A 14 13.58 -0.59 4.99
C THR A 14 14.60 -1.43 4.24
N LEU A 15 15.88 -1.03 4.24
CA LEU A 15 16.98 -1.80 3.65
C LEU A 15 17.14 -3.17 4.34
N LEU A 16 17.00 -3.24 5.66
CA LEU A 16 17.04 -4.49 6.39
C LEU A 16 15.89 -5.43 5.98
N VAL A 17 14.66 -4.92 5.90
CA VAL A 17 13.49 -5.70 5.47
C VAL A 17 13.67 -6.19 4.04
N LEU A 18 14.12 -5.32 3.12
CA LEU A 18 14.40 -5.68 1.73
C LEU A 18 15.49 -6.75 1.64
N TRP A 19 16.58 -6.59 2.38
CA TRP A 19 17.66 -7.57 2.43
C TRP A 19 17.18 -8.93 2.92
N LEU A 20 16.44 -8.98 4.03
CA LEU A 20 15.86 -10.22 4.56
C LEU A 20 14.84 -10.84 3.61
N TRP A 21 14.16 -10.02 2.81
CA TRP A 21 13.21 -10.48 1.80
C TRP A 21 13.90 -11.06 0.55
N ILE A 22 14.94 -10.38 0.04
CA ILE A 22 15.70 -10.73 -1.17
C ILE A 22 16.61 -11.94 -0.95
N ARG A 23 17.28 -12.04 0.21
CA ARG A 23 18.21 -13.15 0.51
C ARG A 23 17.69 -14.55 0.17
N PRO A 24 16.47 -14.97 0.58
CA PRO A 24 15.93 -16.29 0.22
C PRO A 24 15.57 -16.42 -1.27
N VAL A 25 15.29 -15.32 -1.98
CA VAL A 25 15.11 -15.33 -3.44
C VAL A 25 16.44 -15.65 -4.11
N LEU A 26 17.49 -14.92 -3.75
CA LEU A 26 18.85 -15.15 -4.27
C LEU A 26 19.39 -16.54 -3.92
N ALA A 27 19.06 -17.06 -2.74
CA ALA A 27 19.45 -18.40 -2.31
C ALA A 27 18.56 -19.53 -2.87
N GLY A 28 17.57 -19.24 -3.73
CA GLY A 28 16.64 -20.22 -4.29
C GLY A 28 15.64 -20.84 -3.28
N ARG A 29 15.60 -20.35 -2.04
CA ARG A 29 14.75 -20.86 -0.93
C ARG A 29 13.41 -20.15 -0.79
N TRP A 30 12.98 -19.40 -1.81
CA TRP A 30 11.74 -18.61 -1.77
C TRP A 30 10.46 -19.45 -1.85
N ARG A 31 10.52 -20.71 -2.31
CA ARG A 31 9.36 -21.62 -2.42
C ARG A 31 8.91 -22.24 -1.07
N THR A 32 9.08 -21.50 0.02
CA THR A 32 8.67 -21.92 1.36
C THR A 32 7.36 -21.22 1.74
N PRO A 33 6.43 -21.91 2.46
CA PRO A 33 5.20 -21.28 2.94
C PRO A 33 5.46 -19.98 3.71
N GLY A 34 6.51 -19.95 4.54
CA GLY A 34 6.89 -18.78 5.32
C GLY A 34 7.29 -17.56 4.47
N TRP A 35 7.90 -17.76 3.31
CA TRP A 35 8.25 -16.66 2.40
C TRP A 35 7.00 -16.00 1.81
N PHE A 36 6.00 -16.80 1.43
CA PHE A 36 4.72 -16.29 0.94
C PHE A 36 3.91 -15.59 2.03
N VAL A 37 3.86 -16.12 3.26
CA VAL A 37 3.22 -15.44 4.40
C VAL A 37 3.87 -14.08 4.67
N ARG A 38 5.20 -14.03 4.68
CA ARG A 38 5.93 -12.77 4.88
C ARG A 38 5.67 -11.77 3.76
N THR A 39 5.60 -12.23 2.51
CA THR A 39 5.27 -11.37 1.36
C THR A 39 3.85 -10.83 1.46
N ALA A 40 2.88 -11.67 1.85
CA ALA A 40 1.51 -11.23 2.10
C ALA A 40 1.44 -10.16 3.21
N ALA A 41 2.19 -10.34 4.30
CA ALA A 41 2.28 -9.35 5.37
C ALA A 41 2.86 -8.00 4.88
N ILE A 42 3.93 -8.04 4.08
CA ILE A 42 4.50 -6.82 3.47
C ILE A 42 3.47 -6.13 2.57
N CYS A 43 2.75 -6.89 1.72
CA CYS A 43 1.69 -6.34 0.87
C CYS A 43 0.55 -5.73 1.69
N ALA A 44 0.16 -6.35 2.81
CA ALA A 44 -0.88 -5.83 3.70
C ALA A 44 -0.45 -4.50 4.36
N VAL A 45 0.78 -4.44 4.87
CA VAL A 45 1.34 -3.19 5.43
C VAL A 45 1.43 -2.11 4.35
N ALA A 46 1.92 -2.45 3.16
CA ALA A 46 1.98 -1.53 2.04
C ALA A 46 0.58 -1.00 1.66
N THR A 47 -0.43 -1.86 1.65
CA THR A 47 -1.84 -1.46 1.41
C THR A 47 -2.29 -0.44 2.45
N ALA A 48 -2.04 -0.70 3.73
CA ALA A 48 -2.42 0.23 4.80
C ALA A 48 -1.73 1.59 4.66
N VAL A 49 -0.44 1.60 4.33
CA VAL A 49 0.31 2.83 4.07
C VAL A 49 -0.24 3.57 2.85
N THR A 50 -0.48 2.87 1.73
CA THR A 50 -1.07 3.48 0.53
C THR A 50 -2.45 4.05 0.80
N TRP A 51 -3.28 3.36 1.58
CA TRP A 51 -4.60 3.84 1.97
C TRP A 51 -4.47 5.12 2.80
N PHE A 52 -3.56 5.15 3.77
CA PHE A 52 -3.29 6.33 4.59
C PHE A 52 -2.82 7.51 3.73
N LEU A 53 -1.87 7.30 2.82
CA LEU A 53 -1.40 8.35 1.91
C LEU A 53 -2.51 8.92 1.02
N GLY A 54 -3.44 8.06 0.56
CA GLY A 54 -4.59 8.51 -0.23
C GLY A 54 -5.65 9.23 0.60
N ALA A 55 -5.98 8.70 1.79
CA ALA A 55 -7.00 9.27 2.67
C ALA A 55 -6.59 10.65 3.21
N PHE A 56 -5.28 10.86 3.41
CA PHE A 56 -4.68 12.12 3.83
C PHE A 56 -3.98 12.86 2.69
N ALA A 57 -4.41 12.64 1.43
CA ALA A 57 -3.87 13.35 0.28
C ALA A 57 -4.32 14.82 0.31
N GLY A 58 -3.47 15.68 0.88
CA GLY A 58 -3.71 17.11 1.11
C GLY A 58 -2.90 17.55 2.33
N SER A 59 -2.02 18.54 2.16
CA SER A 59 -1.06 18.94 3.20
C SER A 59 -1.67 19.81 4.30
N SER A 60 -2.88 20.32 4.11
CA SER A 60 -3.55 21.27 5.00
C SER A 60 -4.90 20.76 5.48
N LEU A 61 -5.27 21.15 6.71
CA LEU A 61 -6.61 20.96 7.25
C LEU A 61 -7.68 21.73 6.43
N ASP A 62 -7.25 22.79 5.74
CA ASP A 62 -8.07 23.53 4.78
C ASP A 62 -7.90 22.96 3.35
N PRO A 63 -8.93 22.34 2.77
CA PRO A 63 -8.89 21.82 1.40
C PRO A 63 -8.55 22.87 0.35
N ALA A 64 -8.98 24.12 0.54
CA ALA A 64 -8.73 25.20 -0.40
C ALA A 64 -7.23 25.51 -0.47
N GLU A 65 -6.56 25.54 0.67
CA GLU A 65 -5.11 25.77 0.76
C GLU A 65 -4.31 24.66 0.07
N SER A 66 -4.70 23.39 0.21
CA SER A 66 -4.06 22.26 -0.50
C SER A 66 -4.22 22.36 -2.01
N CYS A 67 -5.39 22.80 -2.49
CA CYS A 67 -5.64 23.02 -3.91
C CYS A 67 -4.82 24.19 -4.47
N HIS A 68 -4.74 25.29 -3.72
CA HIS A 68 -3.90 26.43 -4.08
C HIS A 68 -2.40 26.08 -4.07
N ALA A 69 -1.94 25.27 -3.13
CA ALA A 69 -0.57 24.77 -3.09
C ALA A 69 -0.23 23.88 -4.30
N ALA A 70 -1.21 23.15 -4.83
CA ALA A 70 -1.09 22.40 -6.09
C ALA A 70 -1.20 23.28 -7.35
N GLY A 71 -1.43 24.59 -7.19
CA GLY A 71 -1.58 25.55 -8.30
C GLY A 71 -2.94 25.49 -8.99
N VAL A 72 -3.95 24.90 -8.35
CA VAL A 72 -5.28 24.68 -8.92
C VAL A 72 -6.32 25.53 -8.19
N THR A 73 -7.30 26.06 -8.92
CA THR A 73 -8.43 26.77 -8.33
C THR A 73 -9.35 25.81 -7.60
N TYR A 74 -9.64 26.13 -6.34
CA TYR A 74 -10.62 25.43 -5.53
C TYR A 74 -12.04 25.83 -5.95
N ASP A 75 -12.87 24.84 -6.30
CA ASP A 75 -14.28 25.03 -6.67
C ASP A 75 -15.20 24.57 -5.53
N ASP A 76 -15.63 25.54 -4.71
CA ASP A 76 -16.48 25.27 -3.55
C ASP A 76 -17.90 24.83 -3.94
N ALA A 77 -18.41 25.31 -5.09
CA ALA A 77 -19.71 24.90 -5.61
C ALA A 77 -19.67 23.44 -6.07
N TYR A 78 -18.59 23.02 -6.75
CA TYR A 78 -18.39 21.62 -7.13
C TYR A 78 -18.28 20.73 -5.88
N ARG A 79 -17.49 21.14 -4.89
CA ARG A 79 -17.24 20.32 -3.69
C ARG A 79 -18.47 20.21 -2.78
N SER A 80 -19.25 21.27 -2.63
CA SER A 80 -20.52 21.21 -1.90
C SER A 80 -21.54 20.31 -2.59
N ALA A 81 -21.59 20.31 -3.93
CA ALA A 81 -22.42 19.38 -4.70
C ALA A 81 -21.93 17.92 -4.64
N HIS A 82 -20.62 17.70 -4.57
CA HIS A 82 -19.98 16.37 -4.62
C HIS A 82 -19.28 15.96 -3.32
N TRP A 83 -19.75 16.46 -2.17
CA TRP A 83 -19.12 16.20 -0.87
C TRP A 83 -18.97 14.70 -0.55
N ARG A 84 -19.85 13.86 -1.11
CA ARG A 84 -19.82 12.40 -0.96
C ARG A 84 -18.69 11.73 -1.73
N GLU A 85 -18.10 12.38 -2.74
CA GLU A 85 -16.97 11.79 -3.48
C GLU A 85 -15.75 11.66 -2.58
N SER A 86 -15.49 12.66 -1.73
CA SER A 86 -14.34 12.67 -0.82
C SER A 86 -14.50 11.81 0.44
N SER A 87 -15.73 11.42 0.80
CA SER A 87 -16.00 10.57 1.97
C SER A 87 -16.05 9.09 1.66
N ARG A 88 -15.86 8.69 0.39
CA ARG A 88 -15.83 7.27 0.00
C ARG A 88 -14.57 6.60 0.51
N TRP A 89 -14.74 5.38 0.99
CA TRP A 89 -13.63 4.53 1.43
C TRP A 89 -12.75 4.05 0.27
N PHE A 90 -13.35 3.85 -0.91
CA PHE A 90 -12.69 3.51 -2.17
C PHE A 90 -13.66 3.76 -3.34
N PRO A 91 -13.19 4.20 -4.53
CA PRO A 91 -11.88 4.79 -4.78
C PRO A 91 -11.65 6.06 -3.95
N LEU A 92 -10.42 6.29 -3.53
CA LEU A 92 -10.04 7.48 -2.78
C LEU A 92 -9.97 8.66 -3.76
N HIS A 93 -10.60 9.77 -3.36
CA HIS A 93 -10.65 11.01 -4.11
C HIS A 93 -10.58 12.20 -3.15
N ASN A 94 -9.78 13.20 -3.49
CA ASN A 94 -9.81 14.51 -2.86
C ASN A 94 -9.73 15.58 -3.95
N LYS A 95 -10.87 15.77 -4.63
CA LYS A 95 -10.98 16.65 -5.79
C LYS A 95 -11.02 18.12 -5.39
N CYS A 96 -10.25 18.93 -6.11
CA CYS A 96 -10.30 20.39 -6.07
C CYS A 96 -11.38 20.95 -7.02
N ASN A 97 -11.59 20.28 -8.15
CA ASN A 97 -12.60 20.56 -9.16
C ASN A 97 -12.91 19.28 -9.95
N ALA A 98 -13.74 19.36 -11.00
CA ALA A 98 -14.12 18.21 -11.81
C ALA A 98 -12.94 17.46 -12.49
N THR A 99 -11.80 18.15 -12.69
CA THR A 99 -10.66 17.67 -13.48
C THR A 99 -9.41 17.34 -12.67
N HIS A 100 -9.30 17.84 -11.44
CA HIS A 100 -8.10 17.72 -10.63
C HIS A 100 -8.38 17.06 -9.28
N ASP A 101 -7.60 16.01 -9.00
CA ASP A 101 -7.64 15.22 -7.78
C ASP A 101 -6.27 15.29 -7.11
N LEU A 102 -6.26 15.61 -5.81
CA LEU A 102 -5.05 15.62 -5.00
C LEU A 102 -4.54 14.19 -4.71
N VAL A 103 -5.41 13.18 -4.82
CA VAL A 103 -5.02 11.78 -4.68
C VAL A 103 -4.19 11.36 -5.90
N PRO A 104 -2.95 10.90 -5.73
CA PRO A 104 -2.13 10.46 -6.85
C PRO A 104 -2.78 9.31 -7.62
N VAL A 105 -2.69 9.35 -8.95
CA VAL A 105 -3.32 8.37 -9.86
C VAL A 105 -2.96 6.90 -9.58
N TRP A 106 -1.80 6.65 -8.97
CA TRP A 106 -1.32 5.30 -8.67
C TRP A 106 -1.92 4.70 -7.39
N VAL A 107 -2.50 5.51 -6.49
CA VAL A 107 -3.01 5.05 -5.19
C VAL A 107 -4.13 4.03 -5.37
N ASN A 108 -5.15 4.36 -6.16
CA ASN A 108 -6.30 3.49 -6.36
C ASN A 108 -5.92 2.14 -7.03
N PRO A 109 -5.13 2.11 -8.11
CA PRO A 109 -4.60 0.86 -8.65
C PRO A 109 -3.79 0.05 -7.63
N ALA A 110 -2.92 0.69 -6.84
CA ALA A 110 -2.12 0.03 -5.82
C ALA A 110 -3.00 -0.61 -4.72
N LEU A 111 -4.08 0.07 -4.30
CA LEU A 111 -5.06 -0.47 -3.34
C LEU A 111 -5.81 -1.70 -3.85
N VAL A 112 -5.86 -1.93 -5.16
CA VAL A 112 -6.41 -3.16 -5.74
C VAL A 112 -5.33 -4.24 -5.85
N LEU A 113 -4.16 -3.89 -6.40
CA LEU A 113 -3.11 -4.85 -6.71
C LEU A 113 -2.45 -5.44 -5.46
N LEU A 114 -2.22 -4.63 -4.41
CA LEU A 114 -1.52 -5.08 -3.20
C LEU A 114 -2.34 -6.13 -2.41
N PRO A 115 -3.65 -5.95 -2.14
CA PRO A 115 -4.47 -6.99 -1.50
C PRO A 115 -4.61 -8.25 -2.36
N LEU A 116 -4.76 -8.10 -3.69
CA LEU A 116 -4.81 -9.26 -4.59
C LEU A 116 -3.52 -10.08 -4.53
N LEU A 117 -2.37 -9.42 -4.51
CA LEU A 117 -1.08 -10.09 -4.36
C LEU A 117 -0.94 -10.75 -2.99
N ALA A 118 -1.40 -10.09 -1.92
CA ALA A 118 -1.42 -10.66 -0.58
C ALA A 118 -2.27 -11.92 -0.50
N ALA A 119 -3.50 -11.88 -1.05
CA ALA A 119 -4.41 -13.01 -1.10
C ALA A 119 -3.81 -14.18 -1.90
N THR A 120 -3.20 -13.90 -3.05
CA THR A 120 -2.52 -14.90 -3.87
C THR A 120 -1.37 -15.57 -3.11
N CYS A 121 -0.54 -14.78 -2.42
CA CYS A 121 0.54 -15.30 -1.59
C CYS A 121 0.02 -16.18 -0.45
N LEU A 122 -1.04 -15.77 0.25
CA LEU A 122 -1.66 -16.58 1.29
C LEU A 122 -2.19 -17.91 0.75
N GLY A 123 -2.86 -17.88 -0.40
CA GLY A 123 -3.34 -19.09 -1.08
C GLY A 123 -2.20 -20.06 -1.40
N LEU A 124 -1.09 -19.55 -1.95
CA LEU A 124 0.11 -20.35 -2.21
C LEU A 124 0.75 -20.89 -0.93
N ALA A 125 0.77 -20.11 0.15
CA ALA A 125 1.30 -20.55 1.43
C ALA A 125 0.49 -21.72 2.02
N VAL A 126 -0.83 -21.60 2.00
CA VAL A 126 -1.76 -22.65 2.46
C VAL A 126 -1.60 -23.89 1.60
N TRP A 127 -1.60 -23.75 0.27
CA TRP A 127 -1.40 -24.86 -0.65
C TRP A 127 -0.11 -25.63 -0.35
N LEU A 128 1.03 -24.92 -0.25
CA LEU A 128 2.32 -25.54 0.04
C LEU A 128 2.36 -26.20 1.42
N ALA A 129 1.71 -25.62 2.43
CA ALA A 129 1.61 -26.20 3.76
C ALA A 129 0.79 -27.51 3.75
N VAL A 130 -0.34 -27.53 3.03
CA VAL A 130 -1.21 -28.70 2.89
C VAL A 130 -0.50 -29.84 2.15
N VAL A 131 0.13 -29.54 1.01
CA VAL A 131 0.88 -30.54 0.24
C VAL A 131 2.00 -31.16 1.08
N ARG A 132 2.78 -30.34 1.81
CA ARG A 132 3.83 -30.83 2.72
C ARG A 132 3.31 -31.69 3.86
N ARG A 133 2.11 -31.41 4.39
CA ARG A 133 1.48 -32.27 5.41
C ARG A 133 1.06 -33.61 4.81
N ARG A 134 0.45 -33.61 3.63
CA ARG A 134 0.00 -34.85 2.95
C ARG A 134 1.17 -35.78 2.62
N THR A 135 2.27 -35.24 2.10
CA THR A 135 3.46 -36.06 1.81
C THR A 135 4.08 -36.66 3.07
N ARG A 136 4.09 -35.93 4.20
CA ARG A 136 4.57 -36.46 5.47
C ARG A 136 3.70 -37.59 6.03
N MET A 137 2.38 -37.50 5.87
CA MET A 137 1.45 -38.53 6.36
C MET A 137 1.42 -39.79 5.50
N GLY A 138 1.74 -39.69 4.19
CA GLY A 138 1.81 -40.85 3.29
C GLY A 138 3.14 -41.59 3.27
N SER A 139 4.15 -41.12 4.03
CA SER A 139 5.46 -41.78 4.19
C SER A 139 5.67 -42.37 5.59
N ALA A 140 4.64 -42.31 6.44
CA ALA A 140 4.58 -42.96 7.75
C ALA A 140 3.64 -44.16 7.64
#